data_AF-A0A2T4ILZ5-F1
#
_entry.id   AF-A0A2T4ILZ5-F1
#
_cell.length_a   1.000
_cell.length_b   1.000
_cell.length_c   1.000
_cell.angle_alpha   90.00
_cell.angle_beta   90.00
_cell.angle_gamma   90.00
#
_symmetry.space_group_name_H-M   'P 1'
#
loop_
_entity.id
_entity.type
_entity.pdbx_description
1 polymer ?
#
loop_
_entity_poly.entity_id
_entity_poly.type
_entity_poly.pdbx_seq_one_letter_code
_entity_poly.pdbx_strand_id
1 'polypeptide(L)'
;MRHERDNARAKIDRAMMSVNLLGEFGISVDGRRIHSDLGRSGRKMAALLFAFPGRLYRRERIADLCWPELDPERSRAALNSALWRLRQILCQDPSSERGQNLRSIGSDIVLEPQSWLKVDSCVLAGTATLASDQIETSQMPCMKSIRSAIDLYDGQFLEAEDFDQFAAERERIHTCFVNLSTIALERYASAGAYPDAISICHKVLSFDPFHELFIRRLIALLFLNEQRAGALRFYEKWKSALRAEIGVDPMPNTARVGQQVRCCQSPTDFDEIRQIVFSSEDNGGA
;
A
#
# COMPACT_ATOMS: atom_id res chain seq x y z
N MET A 1 -24.32 -31.61 14.08
CA MET A 1 -24.24 -31.01 12.72
C MET A 1 -24.73 -29.55 12.61
N ARG A 2 -25.89 -29.12 13.15
CA ARG A 2 -26.26 -27.68 13.16
C ARG A 2 -25.36 -26.84 14.08
N HIS A 3 -25.08 -27.33 15.30
CA HIS A 3 -24.18 -26.64 16.23
C HIS A 3 -22.72 -26.50 15.76
N GLU A 4 -22.18 -27.41 14.94
CA GLU A 4 -20.82 -27.26 14.39
C GLU A 4 -20.74 -26.21 13.27
N ARG A 5 -21.80 -26.07 12.47
CA ARG A 5 -21.89 -25.04 11.43
C ARG A 5 -22.12 -23.65 12.01
N ASP A 6 -22.91 -23.54 13.08
CA ASP A 6 -23.10 -22.29 13.81
C ASP A 6 -21.84 -21.88 14.59
N ASN A 7 -21.08 -22.85 15.12
CA ASN A 7 -19.80 -22.60 15.79
C ASN A 7 -18.67 -22.26 14.79
N ALA A 8 -18.72 -22.79 13.56
CA ALA A 8 -17.82 -22.42 12.47
C ALA A 8 -18.12 -21.01 11.93
N ARG A 9 -19.40 -20.61 11.84
CA ARG A 9 -19.81 -19.23 11.49
C ARG A 9 -19.48 -18.23 12.59
N ALA A 10 -19.68 -18.57 13.85
CA ALA A 10 -19.32 -17.74 15.01
C ALA A 10 -17.80 -17.62 15.23
N LYS A 11 -16.99 -18.56 14.68
CA LYS A 11 -15.52 -18.45 14.66
C LYS A 11 -15.02 -17.43 13.65
N ILE A 12 -15.79 -17.13 12.60
CA ILE A 12 -15.41 -16.15 11.57
C ILE A 12 -15.59 -14.71 12.08
N ASP A 13 -16.47 -14.48 13.05
CA ASP A 13 -16.66 -13.18 13.73
C ASP A 13 -15.76 -12.99 14.97
N ARG A 14 -14.83 -13.93 15.24
CA ARG A 14 -13.97 -13.89 16.43
C ARG A 14 -12.62 -13.30 16.11
N ALA A 15 -12.48 -12.02 16.43
CA ALA A 15 -11.25 -11.24 16.48
C ALA A 15 -10.35 -11.30 15.24
N MET A 16 -10.15 -10.12 14.64
CA MET A 16 -9.30 -9.98 13.45
C MET A 16 -8.07 -9.16 13.81
N MET A 17 -6.94 -9.82 14.01
CA MET A 17 -5.64 -9.17 14.18
C MET A 17 -5.26 -8.41 12.91
N SER A 18 -4.96 -7.12 13.06
CA SER A 18 -4.46 -6.27 11.98
C SER A 18 -3.06 -5.79 12.30
N VAL A 19 -2.16 -5.92 11.33
CA VAL A 19 -0.77 -5.45 11.38
C VAL A 19 -0.62 -4.31 10.37
N ASN A 20 -0.14 -3.18 10.88
CA ASN A 20 0.18 -2.00 10.11
C ASN A 20 1.68 -1.98 9.82
N LEU A 21 2.03 -2.04 8.53
CA LEU A 21 3.38 -1.89 8.01
C LEU A 21 3.47 -0.70 7.04
N LEU A 22 2.35 -0.10 6.60
CA LEU A 22 2.30 1.08 5.75
C LEU A 22 2.15 2.33 6.62
N GLY A 23 3.25 3.05 6.84
CA GLY A 23 3.36 4.10 7.86
C GLY A 23 3.97 3.58 9.16
N GLU A 24 3.38 3.94 10.29
CA GLU A 24 3.87 3.53 11.61
C GLU A 24 3.60 2.03 11.88
N PHE A 25 4.61 1.30 12.38
CA PHE A 25 4.42 -0.09 12.80
C PHE A 25 3.37 -0.20 13.92
N GLY A 26 2.34 -1.00 13.66
CA GLY A 26 1.24 -1.20 14.58
C GLY A 26 0.74 -2.63 14.56
N ILE A 27 0.25 -3.11 15.70
CA ILE A 27 -0.51 -4.35 15.79
C ILE A 27 -1.76 -4.03 16.58
N SER A 28 -2.91 -4.48 16.11
CA SER A 28 -4.20 -4.31 16.78
C SER A 28 -5.04 -5.57 16.70
N VAL A 29 -5.93 -5.75 17.67
CA VAL A 29 -6.98 -6.80 17.65
C VAL A 29 -8.30 -6.09 17.87
N ASP A 30 -9.26 -6.30 16.98
CA ASP A 30 -10.56 -5.61 16.97
C ASP A 30 -10.42 -4.07 17.08
N GLY A 31 -9.44 -3.53 16.34
CA GLY A 31 -9.12 -2.10 16.30
C GLY A 31 -8.43 -1.55 17.54
N ARG A 32 -8.20 -2.36 18.59
CA ARG A 32 -7.47 -1.94 19.79
C ARG A 32 -5.98 -2.20 19.62
N ARG A 33 -5.18 -1.13 19.70
CA ARG A 33 -3.71 -1.23 19.57
C ARG A 33 -3.13 -2.09 20.69
N ILE A 34 -2.27 -3.03 20.33
CA ILE A 34 -1.49 -3.84 21.25
C ILE A 34 -0.18 -3.12 21.50
N HIS A 35 0.08 -2.76 22.76
CA HIS A 35 1.41 -2.33 23.17
C HIS A 35 2.34 -3.54 23.17
N SER A 36 3.39 -3.49 22.38
CA SER A 36 4.37 -4.58 22.27
C SER A 36 5.73 -4.15 22.81
N ASP A 37 6.28 -4.95 23.72
CA ASP A 37 7.63 -4.76 24.27
C ASP A 37 8.70 -5.41 23.38
N LEU A 38 8.49 -5.40 22.05
CA LEU A 38 9.41 -6.00 21.09
C LEU A 38 10.73 -5.21 20.98
N GLY A 39 10.71 -3.91 21.31
CA GLY A 39 11.82 -3.01 21.04
C GLY A 39 12.10 -2.87 19.54
N ARG A 40 13.08 -2.03 19.17
CA ARG A 40 13.38 -1.72 17.76
C ARG A 40 13.76 -2.97 16.95
N SER A 41 14.73 -3.75 17.42
CA SER A 41 15.19 -4.99 16.74
C SER A 41 14.11 -6.08 16.70
N GLY A 42 13.27 -6.20 17.74
CA GLY A 42 12.16 -7.14 17.71
C GLY A 42 11.06 -6.71 16.74
N ARG A 43 10.78 -5.40 16.60
CA ARG A 43 9.87 -4.89 15.54
C ARG A 43 10.42 -5.16 14.15
N LYS A 44 11.73 -4.98 13.93
CA LYS A 44 12.41 -5.35 12.68
C LYS A 44 12.18 -6.82 12.31
N MET A 45 12.39 -7.72 13.28
CA MET A 45 12.14 -9.15 13.12
C MET A 45 10.67 -9.46 12.85
N ALA A 46 9.75 -8.86 13.61
CA ALA A 46 8.32 -9.05 13.43
C ALA A 46 7.86 -8.58 12.05
N ALA A 47 8.30 -7.40 11.60
CA ALA A 47 7.97 -6.86 10.29
C ALA A 47 8.49 -7.74 9.14
N LEU A 48 9.69 -8.33 9.28
CA LEU A 48 10.21 -9.31 8.31
C LEU A 48 9.29 -10.53 8.16
N LEU A 49 8.73 -11.03 9.28
CA LEU A 49 7.83 -12.17 9.28
C LEU A 49 6.43 -11.81 8.76
N PHE A 50 5.91 -10.64 9.15
CA PHE A 50 4.59 -10.17 8.72
C PHE A 50 4.53 -9.76 7.26
N ALA A 51 5.58 -9.14 6.72
CA ALA A 51 5.61 -8.69 5.33
C ALA A 51 5.66 -9.85 4.33
N PHE A 52 6.19 -11.00 4.76
CA PHE A 52 6.42 -12.16 3.90
C PHE A 52 5.88 -13.44 4.57
N PRO A 53 4.57 -13.54 4.80
CA PRO A 53 3.98 -14.73 5.42
C PRO A 53 4.21 -15.95 4.52
N GLY A 54 4.46 -17.11 5.14
CA GLY A 54 4.81 -18.37 4.47
C GLY A 54 6.27 -18.49 4.03
N ARG A 55 7.08 -17.42 4.11
CA ARG A 55 8.50 -17.47 3.78
C ARG A 55 9.31 -18.12 4.91
N LEU A 56 10.17 -19.07 4.55
CA LEU A 56 11.15 -19.66 5.46
C LEU A 56 12.35 -18.75 5.62
N TYR A 57 12.73 -18.50 6.87
CA TYR A 57 13.90 -17.73 7.25
C TYR A 57 14.80 -18.51 8.18
N ARG A 58 16.08 -18.64 7.81
CA ARG A 58 17.10 -19.18 8.71
C ARG A 58 17.19 -18.34 9.97
N ARG A 59 17.18 -18.99 11.13
CA ARG A 59 17.29 -18.34 12.45
C ARG A 59 18.53 -17.45 12.55
N GLU A 60 19.66 -17.96 12.09
CA GLU A 60 20.95 -17.25 12.11
C GLU A 60 20.87 -15.97 11.28
N ARG A 61 20.29 -16.05 10.08
CA ARG A 61 20.11 -14.87 9.22
C ARG A 61 19.21 -13.80 9.87
N ILE A 62 18.13 -14.18 10.55
CA ILE A 62 17.29 -13.21 11.27
C ILE A 62 18.06 -12.60 12.44
N ALA A 63 18.80 -13.43 13.18
CA ALA A 63 19.58 -13.00 14.34
C ALA A 63 20.63 -11.96 13.93
N ASP A 64 21.44 -12.26 12.90
CA ASP A 64 22.48 -11.37 12.38
C ASP A 64 21.89 -10.08 11.80
N LEU A 65 20.75 -10.18 11.12
CA LEU A 65 20.09 -9.03 10.52
C LEU A 65 19.51 -8.07 11.57
N CYS A 66 18.92 -8.60 12.65
CA CYS A 66 18.17 -7.80 13.62
C CYS A 66 19.03 -7.37 14.83
N TRP A 67 20.09 -8.11 15.14
CA TRP A 67 21.03 -7.83 16.22
C TRP A 67 22.49 -7.94 15.74
N PRO A 68 22.92 -7.13 14.76
CA PRO A 68 24.26 -7.25 14.18
C PRO A 68 25.39 -6.94 15.18
N GLU A 69 25.10 -6.16 16.22
CA GLU A 69 26.07 -5.71 17.23
C GLU A 69 26.34 -6.76 18.33
N LEU A 70 25.56 -7.84 18.38
CA LEU A 70 25.67 -8.87 19.41
C LEU A 70 26.49 -10.06 18.88
N ASP A 71 27.20 -10.72 19.79
CA ASP A 71 27.85 -11.98 19.46
C ASP A 71 26.81 -13.08 19.10
N PRO A 72 27.22 -14.14 18.39
CA PRO A 72 26.28 -15.15 17.89
C PRO A 72 25.44 -15.86 18.95
N GLU A 73 25.91 -16.00 20.19
CA GLU A 73 25.12 -16.62 21.26
C GLU A 73 24.05 -15.65 21.77
N ARG A 74 24.43 -14.38 22.00
CA ARG A 74 23.51 -13.33 22.42
C ARG A 74 22.47 -13.00 21.37
N SER A 75 22.83 -12.96 20.09
CA SER A 75 21.87 -12.73 18.99
C SER A 75 20.81 -13.84 18.91
N ARG A 76 21.21 -15.10 19.10
CA ARG A 76 20.27 -16.23 19.16
C ARG A 76 19.35 -16.14 20.39
N ALA A 77 19.89 -15.77 21.55
CA ALA A 77 19.09 -15.58 22.76
C ALA A 77 18.07 -14.43 22.58
N ALA A 78 18.50 -13.30 22.02
CA ALA A 78 17.64 -12.16 21.71
C ALA A 78 16.52 -12.53 20.72
N LEU A 79 16.85 -13.28 19.67
CA LEU A 79 15.87 -13.83 18.72
C LEU A 79 14.84 -14.71 19.43
N ASN A 80 15.28 -15.64 20.29
CA ASN A 80 14.37 -16.52 21.04
C ASN A 80 13.37 -15.70 21.88
N SER A 81 13.87 -14.70 22.61
CA SER A 81 13.02 -13.85 23.44
C SER A 81 12.06 -13.00 22.61
N ALA A 82 12.50 -12.50 21.45
CA ALA A 82 11.65 -11.71 20.56
C ALA A 82 10.57 -12.57 19.88
N LEU A 83 10.89 -13.79 19.45
CA LEU A 83 9.93 -14.76 18.92
C LEU A 83 8.90 -15.18 19.97
N TRP A 84 9.33 -15.38 21.22
CA TRP A 84 8.42 -15.69 22.31
C TRP A 84 7.43 -14.54 22.54
N ARG A 85 7.90 -13.28 22.56
CA ARG A 85 7.03 -12.10 22.67
C ARG A 85 6.08 -11.98 21.49
N LEU A 86 6.57 -12.18 20.27
CA LEU A 86 5.73 -12.18 19.07
C LEU A 86 4.64 -13.25 19.16
N ARG A 87 4.97 -14.45 19.65
CA ARG A 87 3.98 -15.50 19.89
C ARG A 87 2.93 -15.07 20.91
N GLN A 88 3.31 -14.41 22.01
CA GLN A 88 2.34 -13.89 22.98
C GLN A 88 1.42 -12.84 22.36
N ILE A 89 1.92 -11.99 21.46
CA ILE A 89 1.11 -11.04 20.71
C ILE A 89 0.11 -11.78 19.81
N LEU A 90 0.57 -12.78 19.06
CA LEU A 90 -0.30 -13.58 18.19
C LEU A 90 -1.39 -14.30 19.01
N CYS A 91 -1.11 -14.74 20.24
CA CYS A 91 -2.09 -15.34 21.14
C CYS A 91 -3.18 -14.38 21.63
N GLN A 92 -3.02 -13.07 21.46
CA GLN A 92 -4.05 -12.09 21.86
C GLN A 92 -5.28 -12.15 20.94
N ASP A 93 -5.16 -12.75 19.76
CA ASP A 93 -6.29 -13.02 18.89
C ASP A 93 -6.99 -14.33 19.29
N PRO A 94 -8.28 -14.32 19.67
CA PRO A 94 -9.09 -15.52 19.94
C PRO A 94 -9.08 -16.60 18.87
N SER A 95 -8.90 -16.24 17.59
CA SER A 95 -8.81 -17.18 16.46
C SER A 95 -7.41 -17.75 16.28
N SER A 96 -6.40 -17.16 16.93
CA SER A 96 -5.06 -17.73 17.00
C SER A 96 -5.06 -19.02 17.81
N GLU A 97 -4.54 -20.09 17.22
CA GLU A 97 -4.31 -21.37 17.91
C GLU A 97 -3.08 -21.27 18.82
N ARG A 98 -3.05 -20.29 19.74
CA ARG A 98 -1.91 -20.00 20.63
C ARG A 98 -0.62 -19.66 19.87
N GLY A 99 -0.74 -18.93 18.76
CA GLY A 99 0.40 -18.51 17.94
C GLY A 99 1.11 -19.66 17.23
N GLN A 100 0.42 -20.78 17.00
CA GLN A 100 0.95 -21.95 16.27
C GLN A 100 1.29 -21.66 14.80
N ASN A 101 0.80 -20.55 14.23
CA ASN A 101 1.21 -20.10 12.92
C ASN A 101 2.67 -19.60 12.89
N LEU A 102 3.27 -19.24 14.02
CA LEU A 102 4.72 -18.98 14.11
C LEU A 102 5.47 -20.28 14.40
N ARG A 103 5.96 -20.94 13.36
CA ARG A 103 6.56 -22.29 13.42
C ARG A 103 8.07 -22.23 13.31
N SER A 104 8.71 -23.25 13.88
CA SER A 104 10.12 -23.56 13.63
C SER A 104 10.19 -24.89 12.88
N ILE A 105 10.85 -24.89 11.72
CA ILE A 105 11.03 -26.05 10.86
C ILE A 105 12.55 -26.28 10.75
N GLY A 106 13.07 -27.21 11.55
CA GLY A 106 14.52 -27.36 11.71
C GLY A 106 15.17 -26.06 12.22
N SER A 107 16.11 -25.51 11.44
CA SER A 107 16.80 -24.25 11.71
C SER A 107 16.11 -23.01 11.09
N ASP A 108 14.92 -23.18 10.51
CA ASP A 108 14.14 -22.11 9.90
C ASP A 108 12.95 -21.69 10.77
N ILE A 109 12.51 -20.45 10.58
CA ILE A 109 11.30 -19.86 11.14
C ILE A 109 10.37 -19.51 9.98
N VAL A 110 9.08 -19.76 10.16
CA VAL A 110 8.03 -19.32 9.24
C VAL A 110 6.86 -18.77 10.05
N LEU A 111 6.28 -17.68 9.57
CA LEU A 111 4.96 -17.22 9.99
C LEU A 111 3.96 -17.64 8.91
N GLU A 112 3.20 -18.70 9.16
CA GLU A 112 2.20 -19.22 8.23
C GLU A 112 1.08 -18.18 8.04
N PRO A 113 0.61 -17.94 6.80
CA PRO A 113 -0.52 -17.06 6.54
C PRO A 113 -1.78 -17.62 7.20
N GLN A 114 -2.61 -16.74 7.75
CA GLN A 114 -3.86 -17.11 8.43
C GLN A 114 -4.96 -16.12 8.08
N SER A 115 -6.20 -16.58 7.96
CA SER A 115 -7.34 -15.72 7.59
C SER A 115 -7.68 -14.67 8.65
N TRP A 116 -7.37 -14.93 9.91
CA TRP A 116 -7.58 -13.99 11.03
C TRP A 116 -6.48 -12.93 11.15
N LEU A 117 -5.34 -13.11 10.46
CA LEU A 117 -4.22 -12.18 10.47
C LEU A 117 -4.19 -11.35 9.19
N LYS A 118 -4.58 -10.08 9.31
CA LYS A 118 -4.55 -9.12 8.21
C LYS A 118 -3.28 -8.28 8.29
N VAL A 119 -2.46 -8.30 7.24
CA VAL A 119 -1.30 -7.41 7.10
C VAL A 119 -1.59 -6.44 5.96
N ASP A 120 -1.56 -5.14 6.23
CA ASP A 120 -1.94 -4.09 5.28
C ASP A 120 -1.15 -4.13 3.97
N SER A 121 0.17 -4.32 4.03
CA SER A 121 1.05 -4.44 2.86
C SER A 121 0.70 -5.65 2.00
N CYS A 122 0.35 -6.79 2.62
CA CYS A 122 -0.08 -8.00 1.92
C CYS A 122 -1.45 -7.81 1.25
N VAL A 123 -2.38 -7.12 1.92
CA VAL A 123 -3.72 -6.82 1.36
C VAL A 123 -3.60 -5.91 0.15
N LEU A 124 -2.80 -4.85 0.26
CA LEU A 124 -2.54 -3.93 -0.84
C LEU A 124 -1.89 -4.65 -2.03
N ALA A 125 -0.79 -5.37 -1.78
CA ALA A 125 -0.08 -6.10 -2.82
C ALA A 125 -0.96 -7.17 -3.49
N GLY A 126 -1.69 -7.96 -2.70
CA GLY A 126 -2.59 -8.99 -3.24
C GLY A 126 -3.73 -8.40 -4.07
N THR A 127 -4.29 -7.26 -3.64
CA THR A 127 -5.33 -6.56 -4.41
C THR A 127 -4.76 -5.99 -5.71
N ALA A 128 -3.54 -5.45 -5.70
CA ALA A 128 -2.85 -4.97 -6.88
C ALA A 128 -2.56 -6.10 -7.89
N THR A 129 -2.10 -7.26 -7.43
CA THR A 129 -1.91 -8.45 -8.29
C THR A 129 -3.23 -8.89 -8.93
N LEU A 130 -4.30 -9.07 -8.14
CA LEU A 130 -5.61 -9.46 -8.65
C LEU A 130 -6.21 -8.44 -9.63
N ALA A 131 -5.90 -7.14 -9.47
CA ALA A 131 -6.35 -6.10 -10.37
C ALA A 131 -5.54 -6.03 -11.68
N SER A 132 -4.28 -6.51 -11.67
CA SER A 132 -3.36 -6.49 -12.81
C SER A 132 -3.47 -7.73 -13.69
N ASP A 133 -3.86 -8.90 -13.15
CA ASP A 133 -4.03 -10.17 -13.86
C ASP A 133 -5.27 -10.21 -14.79
N GLN A 134 -5.55 -9.08 -15.46
CA GLN A 134 -6.68 -8.81 -16.35
C GLN A 134 -6.88 -9.82 -17.49
N ILE A 135 -5.92 -10.71 -17.74
CA ILE A 135 -5.79 -11.43 -19.01
C ILE A 135 -6.51 -12.79 -19.00
N GLU A 136 -6.81 -13.42 -17.85
CA GLU A 136 -7.34 -14.80 -17.88
C GLU A 136 -8.56 -15.10 -16.99
N THR A 137 -8.99 -14.23 -16.07
CA THR A 137 -10.10 -14.60 -15.15
C THR A 137 -11.04 -13.43 -14.92
N SER A 138 -12.35 -13.64 -15.12
CA SER A 138 -13.43 -12.65 -14.89
C SER A 138 -13.64 -12.26 -13.41
N GLN A 139 -12.61 -12.37 -12.56
CA GLN A 139 -12.66 -12.16 -11.11
C GLN A 139 -11.88 -10.93 -10.67
N MET A 140 -12.20 -9.81 -11.31
CA MET A 140 -11.69 -8.52 -10.90
C MET A 140 -12.17 -8.15 -9.48
N PRO A 141 -11.31 -7.65 -8.58
CA PRO A 141 -11.76 -7.12 -7.29
C PRO A 141 -12.82 -6.03 -7.50
N CYS A 142 -13.86 -6.05 -6.67
CA CYS A 142 -14.88 -4.99 -6.72
C CYS A 142 -14.26 -3.65 -6.30
N MET A 143 -14.84 -2.54 -6.78
CA MET A 143 -14.32 -1.19 -6.50
C MET A 143 -14.18 -0.88 -5.00
N LYS A 144 -15.05 -1.45 -4.16
CA LYS A 144 -14.95 -1.30 -2.70
C LYS A 144 -13.66 -1.92 -2.16
N SER A 145 -13.27 -3.11 -2.63
CA SER A 145 -12.03 -3.76 -2.21
C SER A 145 -10.80 -2.99 -2.68
N ILE A 146 -10.83 -2.51 -3.92
CA ILE A 146 -9.76 -1.66 -4.48
C ILE A 146 -9.58 -0.40 -3.63
N ARG A 147 -10.67 0.32 -3.36
CA ARG A 147 -10.63 1.55 -2.56
C ARG A 147 -10.12 1.29 -1.14
N SER A 148 -10.67 0.27 -0.47
CA SER A 148 -10.23 -0.11 0.87
C SER A 148 -8.75 -0.48 0.91
N ALA A 149 -8.20 -1.10 -0.13
CA ALA A 149 -6.77 -1.43 -0.20
C ALA A 149 -5.89 -0.19 -0.39
N ILE A 150 -6.31 0.77 -1.23
CA ILE A 150 -5.64 2.06 -1.41
C ILE A 150 -5.63 2.86 -0.09
N ASP A 151 -6.74 2.86 0.63
CA ASP A 151 -6.87 3.59 1.90
C ASP A 151 -5.98 3.02 3.02
N LEU A 152 -5.46 1.78 2.88
CA LEU A 152 -4.47 1.21 3.80
C LEU A 152 -3.09 1.86 3.66
N TYR A 153 -2.78 2.48 2.52
CA TYR A 153 -1.50 3.15 2.31
C TYR A 153 -1.50 4.50 3.03
N ASP A 154 -0.99 4.53 4.26
CA ASP A 154 -0.95 5.74 5.10
C ASP A 154 0.45 6.33 5.29
N GLY A 155 1.46 5.69 4.69
CA GLY A 155 2.85 6.12 4.74
C GLY A 155 3.74 5.10 4.04
N GLN A 156 5.02 5.43 3.90
CA GLN A 156 5.99 4.47 3.37
C GLN A 156 6.04 3.21 4.23
N PHE A 157 6.42 2.09 3.63
CA PHE A 157 6.55 0.83 4.36
C PHE A 157 7.58 0.97 5.49
N LEU A 158 7.11 0.81 6.75
CA LEU A 158 7.85 1.06 7.98
C LEU A 158 8.52 2.44 7.99
N GLU A 159 7.75 3.51 7.77
CA GLU A 159 8.24 4.88 7.59
C GLU A 159 9.14 5.36 8.73
N ALA A 160 8.77 5.06 9.98
CA ALA A 160 9.54 5.49 11.16
C ALA A 160 10.82 4.66 11.41
N GLU A 161 11.03 3.57 10.68
CA GLU A 161 12.12 2.63 10.95
C GLU A 161 13.14 2.65 9.83
N ASP A 162 14.34 3.19 10.07
CA ASP A 162 15.38 3.21 9.05
C ASP A 162 16.08 1.85 8.93
N PHE A 163 15.60 1.04 8.00
CA PHE A 163 15.93 -0.36 7.83
C PHE A 163 16.24 -0.65 6.36
N ASP A 164 17.50 -0.51 5.97
CA ASP A 164 17.98 -0.65 4.58
C ASP A 164 17.50 -1.94 3.89
N GLN A 165 17.39 -3.05 4.63
CA GLN A 165 16.94 -4.33 4.06
C GLN A 165 15.51 -4.30 3.49
N PHE A 166 14.70 -3.29 3.81
CA PHE A 166 13.36 -3.11 3.29
C PHE A 166 13.28 -2.11 2.13
N ALA A 167 14.38 -1.54 1.65
CA ALA A 167 14.36 -0.56 0.55
C ALA A 167 13.66 -1.11 -0.71
N ALA A 168 13.99 -2.34 -1.11
CA ALA A 168 13.33 -2.99 -2.26
C ALA A 168 11.84 -3.26 -2.01
N GLU A 169 11.44 -3.57 -0.77
CA GLU A 169 10.04 -3.81 -0.42
C GLU A 169 9.24 -2.52 -0.34
N ARG A 170 9.84 -1.43 0.15
CA ARG A 170 9.27 -0.07 0.10
C ARG A 170 8.90 0.32 -1.32
N GLU A 171 9.86 0.17 -2.23
CA GLU A 171 9.66 0.47 -3.65
C GLU A 171 8.57 -0.41 -4.27
N ARG A 172 8.65 -1.72 -4.04
CA ARG A 172 7.67 -2.68 -4.55
C ARG A 172 6.25 -2.34 -4.09
N ILE A 173 6.07 -2.05 -2.80
CA ILE A 173 4.76 -1.70 -2.24
C ILE A 173 4.27 -0.34 -2.74
N HIS A 174 5.15 0.65 -2.88
CA HIS A 174 4.81 1.93 -3.47
C HIS A 174 4.32 1.76 -4.92
N THR A 175 5.03 0.94 -5.72
CA THR A 175 4.59 0.58 -7.08
C THR A 175 3.22 -0.10 -7.08
N CYS A 176 2.96 -1.04 -6.16
CA CYS A 176 1.63 -1.66 -6.01
C CYS A 176 0.54 -0.61 -5.71
N PHE A 177 0.82 0.34 -4.82
CA PHE A 177 -0.10 1.44 -4.48
C PHE A 177 -0.40 2.33 -5.68
N VAL A 178 0.64 2.76 -6.41
CA VAL A 178 0.52 3.60 -7.60
C VAL A 178 -0.29 2.87 -8.68
N ASN A 179 0.05 1.61 -8.99
CA ASN A 179 -0.66 0.82 -10.00
C ASN A 179 -2.13 0.61 -9.66
N LEU A 180 -2.42 0.24 -8.41
CA LEU A 180 -3.81 0.04 -7.97
C LEU A 180 -4.60 1.36 -8.00
N SER A 181 -3.95 2.47 -7.66
CA SER A 181 -4.53 3.82 -7.76
C SER A 181 -4.82 4.22 -9.20
N THR A 182 -3.93 3.90 -10.15
CA THR A 182 -4.18 4.12 -11.58
C THR A 182 -5.43 3.36 -12.05
N ILE A 183 -5.54 2.07 -11.70
CA ILE A 183 -6.72 1.25 -12.03
C ILE A 183 -8.00 1.85 -11.43
N ALA A 184 -7.94 2.29 -10.16
CA ALA A 184 -9.10 2.89 -9.49
C ALA A 184 -9.52 4.21 -10.17
N LEU A 185 -8.55 5.06 -10.49
CA LEU A 185 -8.75 6.34 -11.17
C LEU A 185 -9.44 6.13 -12.52
N GLU A 186 -8.91 5.23 -13.35
CA GLU A 186 -9.45 4.95 -14.69
C GLU A 186 -10.90 4.46 -14.63
N ARG A 187 -11.23 3.65 -13.63
CA ARG A 187 -12.59 3.13 -13.43
C ARG A 187 -13.57 4.18 -12.96
N TYR A 188 -13.18 4.97 -11.95
CA TYR A 188 -14.01 6.06 -11.48
C TYR A 188 -14.23 7.09 -12.60
N ALA A 189 -13.19 7.44 -13.33
CA ALA A 189 -13.29 8.33 -14.49
C ALA A 189 -14.22 7.76 -15.57
N SER A 190 -14.11 6.47 -15.90
CA SER A 190 -14.93 5.84 -16.94
C SER A 190 -16.40 5.76 -16.55
N ALA A 191 -16.69 5.65 -15.25
CA ALA A 191 -18.03 5.71 -14.69
C ALA A 191 -18.57 7.14 -14.52
N GLY A 192 -17.81 8.19 -14.85
CA GLY A 192 -18.18 9.58 -14.62
C GLY A 192 -18.15 10.00 -13.15
N ALA A 193 -17.61 9.16 -12.26
CA ALA A 193 -17.43 9.44 -10.84
C ALA A 193 -16.17 10.29 -10.60
N TYR A 194 -16.14 11.49 -11.19
CA TYR A 194 -14.97 12.38 -11.12
C TYR A 194 -14.56 12.76 -9.69
N PRO A 195 -15.47 13.00 -8.72
CA PRO A 195 -15.07 13.28 -7.34
C PRO A 195 -14.22 12.17 -6.72
N ASP A 196 -14.56 10.91 -6.98
CA ASP A 196 -13.79 9.76 -6.48
C ASP A 196 -12.44 9.65 -7.19
N ALA A 197 -12.38 9.84 -8.51
CA ALA A 197 -11.12 9.85 -9.26
C ALA A 197 -10.17 10.97 -8.79
N ILE A 198 -10.71 12.16 -8.50
CA ILE A 198 -9.97 13.29 -7.93
C ILE A 198 -9.44 12.93 -6.53
N SER A 199 -10.23 12.25 -5.70
CA SER A 199 -9.79 11.77 -4.38
C SER A 199 -8.61 10.81 -4.48
N ILE A 200 -8.61 9.90 -5.47
CA ILE A 200 -7.47 9.01 -5.74
C ILE A 200 -6.22 9.81 -6.13
N CYS A 201 -6.34 10.77 -7.05
CA CYS A 201 -5.20 11.63 -7.41
C CYS A 201 -4.61 12.35 -6.20
N HIS A 202 -5.45 12.96 -5.35
CA HIS A 202 -4.96 13.64 -4.16
C HIS A 202 -4.25 12.69 -3.19
N LYS A 203 -4.75 11.46 -3.03
CA LYS A 203 -4.10 10.45 -2.18
C LYS A 203 -2.73 10.04 -2.72
N VAL A 204 -2.56 9.86 -4.03
CA VAL A 204 -1.23 9.57 -4.59
C VAL A 204 -0.30 10.76 -4.42
N LEU A 205 -0.78 11.97 -4.75
CA LEU A 205 0.03 13.20 -4.70
C LEU A 205 0.39 13.65 -3.28
N SER A 206 -0.26 13.13 -2.23
CA SER A 206 0.19 13.35 -0.86
C SER A 206 1.45 12.57 -0.51
N PHE A 207 1.75 11.49 -1.24
CA PHE A 207 2.95 10.66 -1.04
C PHE A 207 4.01 10.87 -2.13
N ASP A 208 3.58 11.15 -3.35
CA ASP A 208 4.45 11.53 -4.46
C ASP A 208 3.95 12.83 -5.12
N PRO A 209 4.30 14.01 -4.56
CA PRO A 209 3.82 15.31 -5.02
C PRO A 209 4.22 15.66 -6.46
N PHE A 210 5.23 14.99 -7.00
CA PHE A 210 5.79 15.26 -8.33
C PHE A 210 5.47 14.16 -9.36
N HIS A 211 4.53 13.27 -9.05
CA HIS A 211 4.08 12.24 -9.97
C HIS A 211 3.31 12.83 -11.17
N GLU A 212 4.03 13.16 -12.26
CA GLU A 212 3.47 13.91 -13.40
C GLU A 212 2.26 13.25 -14.09
N LEU A 213 2.18 11.92 -14.12
CA LEU A 213 0.98 11.22 -14.58
C LEU A 213 -0.26 11.63 -13.76
N PHE A 214 -0.22 11.55 -12.42
CA PHE A 214 -1.36 11.91 -11.57
C PHE A 214 -1.65 13.41 -11.58
N ILE A 215 -0.62 14.25 -11.77
CA ILE A 215 -0.80 15.69 -11.99
C ILE A 215 -1.63 15.95 -13.26
N ARG A 216 -1.26 15.34 -14.39
CA ARG A 216 -2.01 15.45 -15.65
C ARG A 216 -3.45 14.99 -15.49
N ARG A 217 -3.66 13.81 -14.88
CA ARG A 217 -5.01 13.27 -14.65
C ARG A 217 -5.83 14.18 -13.74
N LEU A 218 -5.24 14.74 -12.68
CA LEU A 218 -5.93 15.65 -11.76
C LEU A 218 -6.35 16.95 -12.46
N ILE A 219 -5.47 17.56 -13.25
CA ILE A 219 -5.79 18.77 -14.02
C ILE A 219 -6.97 18.51 -14.97
N ALA A 220 -6.91 17.40 -15.72
CA ALA A 220 -7.97 17.01 -16.64
C ALA A 220 -9.28 16.69 -15.91
N LEU A 221 -9.24 15.93 -14.81
CA LEU A 221 -10.41 15.57 -14.00
C LEU A 221 -11.09 16.80 -13.36
N LEU A 222 -10.31 17.74 -12.83
CA LEU A 222 -10.84 19.01 -12.31
C LEU A 222 -11.55 19.79 -13.41
N PHE A 223 -10.99 19.82 -14.63
CA PHE A 223 -11.64 20.46 -15.76
C PHE A 223 -12.94 19.75 -16.17
N LEU A 224 -12.94 18.42 -16.28
CA LEU A 224 -14.12 17.60 -16.60
C LEU A 224 -15.21 17.70 -15.53
N ASN A 225 -14.84 17.95 -14.28
CA ASN A 225 -15.74 18.20 -13.16
C ASN A 225 -16.16 19.69 -13.05
N GLU A 226 -16.07 20.45 -14.15
CA GLU A 226 -16.44 21.86 -14.28
C GLU A 226 -15.63 22.84 -13.40
N GLN A 227 -14.50 22.40 -12.84
CA GLN A 227 -13.63 23.21 -11.98
C GLN A 227 -12.43 23.79 -12.75
N ARG A 228 -12.67 24.41 -13.92
CA ARG A 228 -11.60 25.00 -14.77
C ARG A 228 -10.66 25.93 -14.00
N ALA A 229 -11.22 26.84 -13.20
CA ALA A 229 -10.41 27.75 -12.41
C ALA A 229 -9.60 27.02 -11.31
N GLY A 230 -10.14 25.93 -10.76
CA GLY A 230 -9.44 25.06 -9.82
C GLY A 230 -8.26 24.33 -10.47
N ALA A 231 -8.48 23.74 -11.67
CA ALA A 231 -7.45 23.06 -12.45
C ALA A 231 -6.25 23.98 -12.75
N LEU A 232 -6.52 25.21 -13.23
CA LEU A 232 -5.47 26.18 -13.54
C LEU A 232 -4.72 26.65 -12.28
N ARG A 233 -5.43 26.94 -11.19
CA ARG A 233 -4.78 27.31 -9.91
C ARG A 233 -3.89 26.19 -9.38
N PHE A 234 -4.36 24.95 -9.46
CA PHE A 234 -3.58 23.79 -9.04
C PHE A 234 -2.30 23.65 -9.89
N TYR A 235 -2.42 23.70 -11.22
CA TYR A 235 -1.28 23.58 -12.13
C TYR A 235 -0.22 24.65 -11.90
N GLU A 236 -0.59 25.94 -11.79
CA GLU A 236 0.38 27.01 -11.58
C GLU A 236 1.09 26.91 -10.22
N LYS A 237 0.35 26.50 -9.17
CA LYS A 237 0.94 26.24 -7.85
C LYS A 237 1.94 25.08 -7.91
N TRP A 238 1.53 23.96 -8.51
CA TRP A 238 2.39 22.79 -8.64
C TRP A 238 3.64 23.09 -9.49
N LYS A 239 3.48 23.77 -10.62
CA LYS A 239 4.60 24.18 -11.48
C LYS A 239 5.61 25.06 -10.73
N SER A 240 5.12 25.98 -9.91
CA SER A 240 5.98 26.82 -9.07
C SER A 240 6.75 26.00 -8.03
N ALA A 241 6.10 25.01 -7.41
CA ALA A 241 6.73 24.09 -6.46
C ALA A 241 7.78 23.19 -7.12
N LEU A 242 7.46 22.59 -8.28
CA LEU A 242 8.39 21.76 -9.06
C LEU A 242 9.69 22.52 -9.37
N ARG A 243 9.57 23.78 -9.81
CA ARG A 243 10.73 24.61 -10.11
C ARG A 243 11.50 25.02 -8.86
N ALA A 244 10.83 25.24 -7.73
CA ALA A 244 11.48 25.62 -6.48
C ALA A 244 12.21 24.45 -5.81
N GLU A 245 11.64 23.24 -5.84
CA GLU A 245 12.16 22.07 -5.12
C GLU A 245 13.07 21.20 -5.99
N ILE A 246 12.73 20.99 -7.25
CA ILE A 246 13.47 20.09 -8.17
C ILE A 246 14.31 20.87 -9.19
N GLY A 247 13.98 22.14 -9.44
CA GLY A 247 14.75 22.99 -10.37
C GLY A 247 14.48 22.71 -11.85
N VAL A 248 13.40 22.00 -12.17
CA VAL A 248 13.01 21.66 -13.55
C VAL A 248 11.67 22.28 -13.93
N ASP A 249 11.43 22.41 -15.22
CA ASP A 249 10.11 22.76 -15.78
C ASP A 249 9.28 21.47 -16.01
N PRO A 250 7.94 21.55 -16.08
CA PRO A 250 7.08 20.38 -16.32
C PRO A 250 7.42 19.66 -17.63
N MET A 251 7.24 18.34 -17.68
CA MET A 251 7.38 17.61 -18.94
C MET A 251 6.43 18.15 -20.02
N PRO A 252 6.78 18.03 -21.32
CA PRO A 252 5.97 18.55 -22.42
C PRO A 252 4.51 18.10 -22.38
N ASN A 253 4.28 16.84 -22.03
CA ASN A 253 2.93 16.29 -21.89
C ASN A 253 2.12 17.01 -20.80
N THR A 254 2.74 17.35 -19.67
CA THR A 254 2.08 18.02 -18.54
C THR A 254 1.81 19.49 -18.84
N ALA A 255 2.79 20.16 -19.46
CA ALA A 255 2.61 21.53 -19.93
C ALA A 255 1.47 21.66 -20.94
N ARG A 256 1.34 20.68 -21.84
CA ARG A 256 0.28 20.62 -22.85
C ARG A 256 -1.11 20.55 -22.21
N VAL A 257 -1.32 19.74 -21.17
CA VAL A 257 -2.62 19.65 -20.47
C VAL A 257 -3.02 20.99 -19.87
N GLY A 258 -2.08 21.67 -19.19
CA GLY A 258 -2.32 23.00 -18.63
C GLY A 258 -2.71 24.02 -19.69
N GLN A 259 -2.08 23.96 -20.86
CA GLN A 259 -2.40 24.84 -22.00
C GLN A 259 -3.76 24.50 -22.62
N GLN A 260 -4.09 23.22 -22.79
CA GLN A 260 -5.40 22.80 -23.32
C GLN A 260 -6.54 23.28 -22.42
N VAL A 261 -6.42 23.13 -21.10
CA VAL A 261 -7.41 23.64 -20.13
C VAL A 261 -7.51 25.18 -20.18
N ARG A 262 -6.39 25.88 -20.40
CA ARG A 262 -6.35 27.33 -20.51
C ARG A 262 -7.04 27.84 -21.79
N CYS A 263 -6.83 27.16 -22.91
CA CYS A 263 -7.31 27.58 -24.23
C CYS A 263 -8.62 26.94 -24.67
N CYS A 264 -9.19 25.99 -23.91
CA CYS A 264 -10.43 25.30 -24.27
C CYS A 264 -11.56 26.30 -24.57
N GLN A 265 -12.03 26.26 -25.81
CA GLN A 265 -13.10 27.10 -26.37
C GLN A 265 -14.09 26.29 -27.22
N SER A 266 -13.75 25.06 -27.61
CA SER A 266 -14.57 24.21 -28.47
C SER A 266 -14.92 22.84 -27.82
N PRO A 267 -15.95 22.14 -28.32
CA PRO A 267 -16.24 20.75 -27.95
C PRO A 267 -15.08 19.78 -28.28
N THR A 268 -14.34 20.02 -29.36
CA THR A 268 -13.18 19.21 -29.74
C THR A 268 -12.07 19.29 -28.71
N ASP A 269 -11.78 20.48 -28.17
CA ASP A 269 -10.79 20.66 -27.10
C ASP A 269 -11.19 19.88 -25.83
N PHE A 270 -12.50 19.82 -25.55
CA PHE A 270 -13.04 19.08 -24.41
C PHE A 270 -12.80 17.57 -24.56
N ASP A 271 -13.03 17.02 -25.77
CA ASP A 271 -12.79 15.61 -26.07
C ASP A 271 -11.31 15.24 -26.00
N GLU A 272 -10.40 16.13 -26.44
CA GLU A 272 -8.96 15.93 -26.27
C GLU A 272 -8.56 15.84 -24.79
N ILE A 273 -9.09 16.73 -23.95
CA ILE A 273 -8.82 16.70 -22.50
C ILE A 273 -9.42 15.44 -21.88
N ARG A 274 -10.58 15.00 -22.38
CA ARG A 274 -11.20 13.74 -21.97
C ARG A 274 -10.27 12.55 -22.26
N GLN A 275 -9.65 12.48 -23.44
CA GLN A 275 -8.71 11.41 -23.79
C GLN A 275 -7.51 11.35 -22.84
N ILE A 276 -7.02 12.47 -22.31
CA ILE A 276 -5.94 12.49 -21.32
C ILE A 276 -6.28 11.67 -20.08
N VAL A 277 -7.58 11.47 -19.76
CA VAL A 277 -8.04 10.67 -18.63
C VAL A 277 -8.22 9.19 -19.00
N PHE A 278 -8.36 8.85 -20.28
CA PHE A 278 -8.68 7.50 -20.75
C PHE A 278 -7.59 6.82 -21.58
N SER A 279 -6.61 7.55 -22.10
CA SER A 279 -5.51 6.98 -22.90
C SER A 279 -4.45 6.37 -21.99
N SER A 280 -4.13 5.09 -22.21
CA SER A 280 -3.08 4.32 -21.50
C SER A 280 -1.67 4.66 -22.00
N GLU A 281 -1.51 5.61 -22.92
CA GLU A 281 -0.26 5.87 -23.60
C GLU A 281 0.57 6.95 -22.90
N ASP A 282 1.35 6.54 -21.91
CA ASP A 282 2.74 6.98 -21.82
C ASP A 282 3.62 5.81 -22.27
N ASN A 283 3.55 5.47 -23.57
CA ASN A 283 4.68 4.77 -24.18
C ASN A 283 5.82 5.79 -24.21
N GLY A 284 6.87 5.48 -23.44
CA GLY A 284 8.11 6.24 -23.41
C GLY A 284 8.60 6.52 -24.83
N GLY A 285 8.68 7.81 -25.14
CA GLY A 285 9.15 8.32 -26.42
C GLY A 285 10.03 9.53 -26.19
N ALA A 286 11.26 9.28 -25.73
CA ALA A 286 12.51 9.94 -26.13
C ALA A 286 13.68 9.24 -25.42
#